data_AF-A0A431LQ66-F1
#
_entry.id   AF-A0A431LQ66-F1
#
_cell.length_a   1.000
_cell.length_b   1.000
_cell.length_c   1.000
_cell.angle_alpha   90.00
_cell.angle_beta   90.00
_cell.angle_gamma   90.00
#
_symmetry.space_group_name_H-M   'P 1'
#
loop_
_entity.id
_entity.type
_entity.pdbx_description
1 polymer ?
#
loop_
_entity_poly.entity_id
_entity_poly.type
_entity_poly.pdbx_seq_one_letter_code
_entity_poly.pdbx_strand_id
1 'polypeptide(L)'
;MKKITLLLIVVAAGFYAYKTRQERLQQANNPAVIERPVYAETKVDLKGDSGRVINSVVLVATASQTECDTAAAKIVQTVLDASARKGVAGTVKSIECKTELEARMARLFANEPTFVTYMVLGRGKPEERETRMLYWGVTVQESDLLCEMVPQIQKGWAGQVSCVRASR
;
A
#
# COMPACT_ATOMS: atom_id res chain seq x y z
N MET A 1 -28.94 -36.35 -31.81
CA MET A 1 -28.76 -34.88 -31.76
C MET A 1 -28.52 -34.35 -30.34
N LYS A 2 -29.36 -34.63 -29.33
CA LYS A 2 -29.19 -34.12 -27.93
C LYS A 2 -27.81 -34.38 -27.28
N LYS A 3 -27.17 -35.53 -27.55
CA LYS A 3 -25.84 -35.88 -27.01
C LYS A 3 -24.72 -35.00 -27.56
N ILE A 4 -24.83 -34.55 -28.81
CA ILE A 4 -23.84 -33.67 -29.46
C ILE A 4 -23.99 -32.25 -28.92
N THR A 5 -25.22 -31.78 -28.72
CA THR A 5 -25.51 -30.47 -28.13
C THR A 5 -24.97 -30.36 -26.70
N LEU A 6 -25.12 -31.41 -25.89
CA LEU A 6 -24.63 -31.43 -24.51
C LEU A 6 -23.10 -31.42 -24.46
N LEU A 7 -22.44 -32.10 -25.40
CA LEU A 7 -20.98 -32.14 -25.50
C LEU A 7 -20.41 -30.77 -25.89
N LEU A 8 -21.07 -30.04 -26.79
CA LEU A 8 -20.68 -28.67 -27.15
C LEU A 8 -20.81 -27.69 -25.98
N ILE A 9 -21.85 -27.82 -25.15
CA ILE A 9 -22.02 -26.97 -23.95
C ILE A 9 -20.89 -27.21 -22.94
N VAL A 10 -20.52 -28.48 -22.71
CA VAL A 10 -19.42 -28.83 -21.79
C VAL A 10 -18.08 -28.29 -22.30
N VAL A 11 -17.82 -28.41 -23.60
CA VAL A 11 -16.59 -27.86 -24.22
C VAL A 11 -16.56 -26.34 -24.12
N ALA A 12 -17.68 -25.66 -24.39
CA ALA A 12 -17.77 -24.20 -24.26
C ALA A 12 -17.56 -23.73 -22.81
N ALA A 13 -18.15 -24.41 -21.83
CA ALA A 13 -17.97 -24.10 -20.42
C ALA A 13 -16.51 -24.33 -19.96
N GLY A 14 -15.89 -25.44 -20.40
CA GLY A 14 -14.49 -25.73 -20.13
C GLY A 14 -13.53 -24.70 -20.74
N PHE A 15 -13.78 -24.30 -22.00
CA PHE A 15 -13.01 -23.27 -22.68
C PHE A 15 -13.15 -21.90 -22.01
N TYR A 16 -14.38 -21.52 -21.64
CA TYR A 16 -14.62 -20.26 -20.93
C TYR A 16 -13.88 -20.23 -19.60
N ALA A 17 -14.01 -21.27 -18.77
CA ALA A 17 -13.33 -21.37 -17.48
C ALA A 17 -11.80 -21.33 -17.62
N TYR A 18 -11.24 -22.00 -18.64
CA TYR A 18 -9.82 -21.95 -18.94
C TYR A 18 -9.36 -20.54 -19.31
N LYS A 19 -10.09 -19.86 -20.20
CA LYS A 19 -9.78 -18.49 -20.61
C LYS A 19 -9.84 -17.51 -19.44
N THR A 20 -10.89 -17.56 -18.61
CA THR A 20 -10.99 -16.67 -17.43
C THR A 20 -9.86 -16.93 -16.43
N ARG A 21 -9.43 -18.18 -16.28
CA ARG A 21 -8.28 -18.53 -15.42
C ARG A 21 -6.99 -17.98 -15.98
N GLN A 22 -6.78 -18.08 -17.29
CA GLN A 22 -5.59 -17.56 -17.96
C GLN A 22 -5.51 -16.03 -17.90
N GLU A 23 -6.63 -15.33 -18.06
CA GLU A 23 -6.72 -13.87 -17.90
C GLU A 23 -6.36 -13.43 -16.47
N ARG A 24 -6.88 -14.14 -15.45
CA ARG A 24 -6.48 -13.88 -14.06
C ARG A 24 -5.00 -14.12 -13.81
N LEU A 25 -4.43 -15.18 -14.40
CA LEU A 25 -3.00 -15.48 -14.29
C LEU A 25 -2.15 -14.41 -15.00
N GLN A 26 -2.57 -13.93 -16.16
CA GLN A 26 -1.88 -12.84 -16.85
C GLN A 26 -1.97 -11.51 -16.10
N GLN A 27 -3.12 -11.16 -15.52
CA GLN A 27 -3.27 -9.97 -14.69
C GLN A 27 -2.46 -10.04 -13.38
N ALA A 28 -2.34 -11.24 -12.80
CA ALA A 28 -1.46 -11.47 -11.65
C ALA A 28 0.01 -11.32 -12.02
N ASN A 29 0.40 -11.74 -13.23
CA ASN A 29 1.79 -11.70 -13.69
C ASN A 29 2.22 -10.34 -14.26
N ASN A 30 1.28 -9.53 -14.77
CA ASN A 30 1.53 -8.20 -15.35
C ASN A 30 0.57 -7.18 -14.71
N PRO A 31 0.85 -6.71 -13.49
CA PRO A 31 0.03 -5.69 -12.85
C PRO A 31 0.00 -4.42 -13.72
N ALA A 32 -1.20 -3.98 -14.13
CA ALA A 32 -1.38 -2.81 -14.99
C ALA A 32 -0.65 -1.58 -14.42
N VAL A 33 0.20 -0.93 -15.22
CA VAL A 33 0.93 0.27 -14.84
C VAL A 33 -0.06 1.43 -14.64
N ILE A 34 -0.01 2.09 -13.49
CA ILE A 34 -0.82 3.27 -13.21
C ILE A 34 -0.09 4.49 -13.78
N GLU A 35 -0.44 4.91 -14.99
CA GLU A 35 0.24 6.01 -15.69
C GLU A 35 -0.01 7.39 -15.05
N ARG A 36 -1.17 7.57 -14.42
CA ARG A 36 -1.61 8.83 -13.80
C ARG A 36 -2.14 8.58 -12.39
N PRO A 37 -1.25 8.34 -11.41
CA PRO A 37 -1.67 8.01 -10.07
C PRO A 37 -2.36 9.18 -9.37
N VAL A 38 -3.37 8.86 -8.56
CA VAL A 38 -3.86 9.74 -7.50
C VAL A 38 -3.26 9.25 -6.20
N TYR A 39 -2.62 10.12 -5.44
CA TYR A 39 -1.92 9.77 -4.22
C TYR A 39 -2.82 10.01 -3.01
N ALA A 40 -3.12 8.96 -2.28
CA ALA A 40 -3.70 9.06 -0.94
C ALA A 40 -2.59 9.42 0.04
N GLU A 41 -2.72 10.55 0.73
CA GLU A 41 -1.86 10.97 1.82
C GLU A 41 -2.65 10.97 3.12
N THR A 42 -2.21 10.16 4.07
CA THR A 42 -2.83 10.06 5.39
C THR A 42 -1.82 10.43 6.46
N LYS A 43 -2.22 11.32 7.37
CA LYS A 43 -1.39 11.76 8.50
C LYS A 43 -2.12 11.48 9.80
N VAL A 44 -1.46 10.73 10.69
CA VAL A 44 -1.97 10.39 12.02
C VAL A 44 -0.93 10.76 13.06
N ASP A 45 -1.31 11.60 14.02
CA ASP A 45 -0.49 11.90 15.19
C ASP A 45 -0.63 10.75 16.20
N LEU A 46 0.49 10.11 16.52
CA LEU A 46 0.61 9.05 17.51
C LEU A 46 1.21 9.65 18.78
N LYS A 47 0.45 9.62 19.88
CA LYS A 47 0.89 10.14 21.18
C LYS A 47 1.14 8.97 22.13
N GLY A 48 2.41 8.77 22.48
CA GLY A 48 2.82 7.82 23.50
C GLY A 48 2.80 8.41 24.91
N ASP A 49 3.11 7.58 25.90
CA ASP A 49 3.04 7.93 27.34
C ASP A 49 3.98 9.06 27.76
N SER A 50 5.08 9.25 27.03
CA SER A 50 6.02 10.37 27.24
C SER A 50 5.44 11.74 26.84
N GLY A 51 4.24 11.78 26.25
CA GLY A 51 3.61 13.00 25.74
C GLY A 51 4.16 13.48 24.39
N ARG A 52 5.26 12.89 23.89
CA ARG A 52 5.79 13.18 22.55
C ARG A 52 4.80 12.71 21.47
N VAL A 53 4.65 13.53 20.43
CA VAL A 53 3.81 13.24 19.26
C VAL A 53 4.71 12.84 18.09
N ILE A 54 4.42 11.68 17.50
CA ILE A 54 5.05 11.17 16.29
C ILE A 54 4.01 11.26 15.17
N ASN A 55 4.37 11.81 14.02
CA ASN A 55 3.44 11.90 12.90
C ASN A 55 3.66 10.72 11.94
N SER A 56 2.73 9.78 11.92
CA SER A 56 2.68 8.68 10.96
C SER A 56 2.16 9.20 9.63
N VAL A 57 2.93 9.05 8.57
CA VAL A 57 2.53 9.40 7.21
C VAL A 57 2.52 8.15 6.36
N VAL A 58 1.41 7.93 5.67
CA VAL A 58 1.28 6.84 4.69
C VAL A 58 0.80 7.43 3.37
N LEU A 59 1.54 7.13 2.31
CA LEU A 59 1.27 7.52 0.94
C LEU A 59 0.91 6.29 0.12
N VAL A 60 -0.14 6.36 -0.71
CA VAL A 60 -0.52 5.26 -1.61
C VAL A 60 -0.82 5.78 -3.00
N ALA A 61 -0.17 5.21 -4.01
CA ALA A 61 -0.47 5.49 -5.41
C ALA A 61 -1.66 4.64 -5.87
N THR A 62 -2.77 5.28 -6.22
CA THR A 62 -4.01 4.63 -6.68
C THR A 62 -4.35 5.00 -8.13
N ALA A 63 -5.22 4.23 -8.77
CA ALA A 63 -5.54 4.41 -10.18
C ALA A 63 -6.60 5.50 -10.46
N SER A 64 -7.32 5.94 -9.44
CA SER A 64 -8.41 6.90 -9.57
C SER A 64 -8.74 7.59 -8.24
N GLN A 65 -9.52 8.67 -8.32
CA GLN A 65 -10.02 9.37 -7.13
C GLN A 65 -10.83 8.45 -6.20
N THR A 66 -11.74 7.64 -6.74
CA THR A 66 -12.55 6.72 -5.94
C THR A 66 -11.71 5.67 -5.21
N GLU A 67 -10.68 5.14 -5.88
CA GLU A 67 -9.73 4.25 -5.21
C GLU A 67 -8.92 4.99 -4.13
N CYS A 68 -8.54 6.24 -4.38
CA CYS A 68 -7.82 7.07 -3.43
C CYS A 68 -8.63 7.25 -2.12
N ASP A 69 -9.89 7.67 -2.22
CA ASP A 69 -10.75 7.91 -1.06
C ASP A 69 -10.91 6.62 -0.22
N THR A 70 -11.11 5.49 -0.90
CA THR A 70 -11.23 4.17 -0.27
C THR A 70 -9.94 3.74 0.43
N ALA A 71 -8.80 3.90 -0.25
CA ALA A 71 -7.49 3.55 0.31
C ALA A 71 -7.16 4.42 1.52
N ALA A 72 -7.40 5.72 1.44
CA ALA A 72 -7.12 6.68 2.50
C ALA A 72 -7.92 6.35 3.77
N ALA A 73 -9.22 6.10 3.66
CA ALA A 73 -10.06 5.70 4.78
C ALA A 73 -9.60 4.38 5.43
N LYS A 74 -9.28 3.37 4.61
CA LYS A 74 -8.81 2.06 5.08
C LYS A 74 -7.48 2.17 5.84
N ILE A 75 -6.54 2.97 5.33
CA ILE A 75 -5.22 3.12 5.94
C ILE A 75 -5.31 3.83 7.27
N VAL A 76 -6.10 4.90 7.36
CA VAL A 76 -6.30 5.59 8.64
C VAL A 76 -6.84 4.63 9.69
N GLN A 77 -7.88 3.85 9.37
CA GLN A 77 -8.40 2.86 10.30
C GLN A 77 -7.34 1.83 10.69
N THR A 78 -6.55 1.35 9.72
CA THR A 78 -5.47 0.38 9.97
C THR A 78 -4.43 0.93 10.93
N VAL A 79 -4.02 2.19 10.77
CA VAL A 79 -3.05 2.87 11.65
C VAL A 79 -3.63 3.04 13.05
N LEU A 80 -4.87 3.50 13.18
CA LEU A 80 -5.54 3.67 14.46
C LEU A 80 -5.72 2.33 15.21
N ASP A 81 -6.14 1.28 14.51
CA ASP A 81 -6.28 -0.06 15.11
C ASP A 81 -4.94 -0.64 15.54
N ALA A 82 -3.89 -0.44 14.73
CA ALA A 82 -2.54 -0.87 15.06
C ALA A 82 -1.99 -0.11 16.28
N SER A 83 -2.21 1.20 16.37
CA SER A 83 -1.77 2.01 17.51
C SER A 83 -2.55 1.65 18.78
N ALA A 84 -3.87 1.49 18.69
CA ALA A 84 -4.72 1.12 19.82
C ALA A 84 -4.32 -0.24 20.44
N ARG A 85 -3.98 -1.24 19.61
CA ARG A 85 -3.45 -2.54 20.08
C ARG A 85 -2.13 -2.43 20.84
N LYS A 86 -1.41 -1.32 20.67
CA LYS A 86 -0.15 -1.01 21.38
C LYS A 86 -0.35 -0.01 22.52
N GLY A 87 -1.60 0.35 22.85
CA GLY A 87 -1.91 1.35 23.87
C GLY A 87 -1.55 2.79 23.46
N VAL A 88 -1.32 3.05 22.17
CA VAL A 88 -0.93 4.38 21.68
C VAL A 88 -2.15 5.09 21.11
N ALA A 89 -2.43 6.28 21.63
CA ALA A 89 -3.52 7.12 21.13
C ALA A 89 -3.16 7.70 19.75
N GLY A 90 -4.05 7.51 18.77
CA GLY A 90 -3.92 8.03 17.42
C GLY A 90 -4.96 9.13 17.15
N THR A 91 -4.53 10.25 16.60
CA THR A 91 -5.39 11.37 16.19
C THR A 91 -5.20 11.63 14.70
N VAL A 92 -6.27 11.53 13.92
CA VAL A 92 -6.23 11.85 12.48
C VAL A 92 -5.99 13.34 12.29
N LYS A 93 -4.99 13.70 11.47
CA LYS A 93 -4.65 15.09 11.16
C LYS A 93 -5.11 15.50 9.78
N SER A 94 -4.86 14.66 8.79
CA SER A 94 -5.34 14.89 7.44
C SER A 94 -5.51 13.57 6.68
N ILE A 95 -6.47 13.60 5.75
CA ILE A 95 -6.74 12.57 4.77
C ILE A 95 -6.94 13.32 3.46
N GLU A 96 -5.99 13.21 2.55
CA GLU A 96 -5.97 14.00 1.31
C GLU A 96 -5.72 13.09 0.11
N CYS A 97 -6.37 13.41 -1.00
CA CYS A 97 -6.13 12.79 -2.29
C CYS A 97 -5.58 13.83 -3.24
N LYS A 98 -4.38 13.59 -3.75
CA LYS A 98 -3.64 14.55 -4.56
C LYS A 98 -3.24 13.94 -5.89
N THR A 99 -3.42 14.67 -6.99
CA THR A 99 -2.88 14.28 -8.30
C THR A 99 -1.37 14.57 -8.39
N GLU A 100 -0.87 15.46 -7.56
CA GLU A 100 0.54 15.86 -7.50
C GLU A 100 1.04 15.82 -6.05
N LEU A 101 2.24 15.28 -5.84
CA LEU A 101 2.92 15.30 -4.56
C LEU A 101 3.94 16.43 -4.52
N GLU A 102 4.14 16.99 -3.33
CA GLU A 102 5.31 17.84 -3.08
C GLU A 102 6.60 17.09 -3.46
N ALA A 103 7.58 17.79 -4.03
CA ALA A 103 8.83 17.19 -4.52
C ALA A 103 9.51 16.27 -3.48
N ARG A 104 9.49 16.68 -2.19
CA ARG A 104 10.00 15.86 -1.08
C ARG A 104 9.33 14.50 -0.94
N MET A 105 8.01 14.42 -1.18
CA MET A 105 7.24 13.18 -1.05
C MET A 105 7.27 12.36 -2.34
N ALA A 106 7.34 13.01 -3.50
CA ALA A 106 7.49 12.34 -4.79
C ALA A 106 8.76 11.47 -4.84
N ARG A 107 9.87 11.93 -4.26
CA ARG A 107 11.13 11.16 -4.15
C ARG A 107 10.99 9.83 -3.42
N LEU A 108 10.01 9.68 -2.53
CA LEU A 108 9.75 8.42 -1.83
C LEU A 108 9.28 7.32 -2.80
N PHE A 109 8.55 7.69 -3.86
CA PHE A 109 8.13 6.73 -4.88
C PHE A 109 9.27 6.35 -5.83
N ALA A 110 10.28 7.19 -5.98
CA ALA A 110 11.53 6.86 -6.66
C ALA A 110 12.48 5.95 -5.84
N ASN A 111 12.08 5.58 -4.61
CA ASN A 111 12.86 4.75 -3.68
C ASN A 111 14.25 5.34 -3.35
N GLU A 112 14.38 6.67 -3.41
CA GLU A 112 15.62 7.37 -3.07
C GLU A 112 15.76 7.60 -1.55
N PRO A 113 16.98 7.59 -1.00
CA PRO A 113 17.22 8.01 0.38
C PRO A 113 16.71 9.43 0.67
N THR A 114 16.11 9.62 1.84
CA THR A 114 15.67 10.94 2.34
C THR A 114 16.24 11.22 3.73
N PHE A 115 15.80 12.28 4.39
CA PHE A 115 16.22 12.60 5.75
C PHE A 115 15.58 11.71 6.83
N VAL A 116 14.62 10.85 6.45
CA VAL A 116 14.08 9.79 7.31
C VAL A 116 14.07 8.45 6.60
N THR A 117 14.12 7.39 7.40
CA THR A 117 13.91 6.03 6.92
C THR A 117 12.43 5.82 6.65
N TYR A 118 12.13 5.16 5.53
CA TYR A 118 10.76 4.84 5.14
C TYR A 118 10.66 3.43 4.57
N MET A 119 9.46 2.87 4.70
CA MET A 119 9.13 1.56 4.17
C MET A 119 8.51 1.67 2.79
N VAL A 120 8.87 0.73 1.92
CA VAL A 120 8.34 0.57 0.58
C VAL A 120 7.54 -0.72 0.55
N LEU A 121 6.27 -0.64 0.19
CA LEU A 121 5.47 -1.81 -0.12
C LEU A 121 5.12 -1.74 -1.60
N GLY A 122 5.77 -2.58 -2.40
CA GLY A 122 5.53 -2.72 -3.83
C GLY A 122 4.25 -3.48 -4.11
N ARG A 123 3.81 -3.50 -5.36
CA ARG A 123 2.63 -4.27 -5.77
C ARG A 123 3.03 -5.69 -6.18
N GLY A 124 2.35 -6.70 -5.65
CA GLY A 124 2.46 -8.11 -6.07
C GLY A 124 1.14 -8.79 -6.44
N LYS A 125 0.00 -8.16 -6.13
CA LYS A 125 -1.34 -8.60 -6.55
C LYS A 125 -2.19 -7.44 -7.10
N PRO A 126 -3.29 -7.72 -7.83
CA PRO A 126 -4.13 -6.69 -8.43
C PRO A 126 -4.69 -5.66 -7.45
N GLU A 127 -4.99 -6.05 -6.22
CA GLU A 127 -5.50 -5.22 -5.13
C GLU A 127 -4.44 -4.44 -4.36
N GLU A 128 -3.17 -4.87 -4.45
CA GLU A 128 -2.06 -4.17 -3.81
C GLU A 128 -1.75 -2.89 -4.56
N ARG A 129 -1.33 -1.87 -3.82
CA ARG A 129 -0.94 -0.57 -4.34
C ARG A 129 0.43 -0.22 -3.81
N GLU A 130 1.19 0.52 -4.60
CA GLU A 130 2.46 1.04 -4.13
C GLU A 130 2.23 1.96 -2.93
N THR A 131 2.77 1.56 -1.80
CA THR A 131 2.62 2.26 -0.53
C THR A 131 3.98 2.70 -0.01
N ARG A 132 4.06 3.90 0.56
CA ARG A 132 5.21 4.40 1.31
C ARG A 132 4.75 4.76 2.72
N MET A 133 5.47 4.28 3.72
CA MET A 133 5.17 4.55 5.13
C MET A 133 6.40 5.16 5.80
N LEU A 134 6.19 6.23 6.56
CA LEU A 134 7.25 6.92 7.28
C LEU A 134 6.71 7.62 8.53
N TYR A 135 7.63 8.02 9.40
CA TYR A 135 7.32 8.74 10.63
C TYR A 135 8.11 10.05 10.67
N TRP A 136 7.44 11.17 10.99
CA TRP A 136 8.08 12.43 11.34
C TRP A 136 8.10 12.65 12.85
N GLY A 137 8.97 13.55 13.32
CA GLY A 137 9.15 13.81 14.75
C GLY A 137 9.95 12.71 15.47
N VAL A 138 10.64 11.87 14.69
CA VAL A 138 11.53 10.80 15.16
C VAL A 138 12.98 11.10 14.76
N THR A 139 13.91 10.55 15.51
CA THR A 139 15.33 10.54 15.14
C THR A 139 15.59 9.55 14.00
N VAL A 140 16.75 9.64 13.34
CA VAL A 140 17.16 8.67 12.32
C VAL A 140 17.19 7.25 12.89
N GLN A 141 17.73 7.08 14.09
CA GLN A 141 17.82 5.80 14.80
C GLN A 141 16.43 5.21 15.08
N GLU A 142 15.47 6.05 15.49
CA GLU A 142 14.09 5.62 15.70
C GLU A 142 13.40 5.26 14.39
N SER A 143 13.64 6.02 13.32
CA SER A 143 13.09 5.70 12.00
C SER A 143 13.67 4.41 11.42
N ASP A 144 14.92 4.06 11.76
CA ASP A 144 15.57 2.81 11.34
C ASP A 144 14.87 1.56 11.91
N LEU A 145 14.18 1.68 13.05
CA LEU A 145 13.36 0.60 13.62
C LEU A 145 12.22 0.18 12.68
N LEU A 146 11.79 1.06 11.76
CA LEU A 146 10.81 0.72 10.74
C LEU A 146 11.29 -0.42 9.85
N CYS A 147 12.59 -0.52 9.59
CA CYS A 147 13.15 -1.60 8.78
C CYS A 147 13.03 -2.97 9.47
N GLU A 148 12.95 -3.01 10.80
CA GLU A 148 12.77 -4.26 11.55
C GLU A 148 11.37 -4.86 11.35
N MET A 149 10.39 -4.05 10.91
CA MET A 149 9.03 -4.51 10.63
C MET A 149 8.88 -5.20 9.27
N VAL A 150 9.87 -5.07 8.37
CA VAL A 150 9.81 -5.60 6.99
C VAL A 150 9.44 -7.10 6.97
N PRO A 151 10.10 -8.00 7.74
CA PRO A 151 9.77 -9.43 7.70
C PRO A 151 8.36 -9.75 8.19
N GLN A 152 7.81 -8.94 9.11
CA GLN A 152 6.47 -9.14 9.63
C GLN A 152 5.41 -8.71 8.60
N ILE A 153 5.63 -7.57 7.95
CA ILE A 153 4.71 -7.04 6.93
C ILE A 153 4.77 -7.88 5.66
N GLN A 154 5.96 -8.34 5.24
CA GLN A 154 6.13 -9.22 4.08
C GLN A 154 5.30 -10.51 4.17
N LYS A 155 4.98 -11.03 5.37
CA LYS A 155 4.13 -12.22 5.53
C LYS A 155 2.68 -12.00 5.06
N GLY A 156 2.18 -10.77 5.18
CA GLY A 156 0.82 -10.39 4.80
C GLY A 156 0.73 -9.70 3.45
N TRP A 157 1.85 -9.50 2.76
CA TRP A 157 1.97 -8.70 1.55
C TRP A 157 2.65 -9.51 0.45
N ALA A 158 2.03 -9.62 -0.71
CA ALA A 158 2.55 -10.41 -1.83
C ALA A 158 3.64 -9.68 -2.60
N GLY A 159 3.51 -8.36 -2.75
CA GLY A 159 4.56 -7.52 -3.32
C GLY A 159 5.83 -7.50 -2.47
N GLN A 160 6.92 -7.00 -3.06
CA GLN A 160 8.15 -6.81 -2.31
C GLN A 160 7.96 -5.72 -1.24
N VAL A 161 8.31 -6.05 0.00
CA VAL A 161 8.40 -5.09 1.10
C VAL A 161 9.88 -4.83 1.39
N SER A 162 10.27 -3.57 1.39
CA SER A 162 11.64 -3.15 1.67
C SER A 162 11.67 -1.88 2.50
N CYS A 163 12.87 -1.47 2.87
CA CYS A 163 13.10 -0.27 3.66
C CYS A 163 14.22 0.54 3.00
N VAL A 164 14.00 1.83 2.83
CA VAL A 164 15.00 2.78 2.35
C VAL A 164 15.46 3.60 3.55
N ARG A 165 16.73 3.44 3.93
CA ARG A 165 17.29 4.14 5.08
C ARG A 165 17.55 5.61 4.79
N ALA A 166 17.48 6.43 5.83
CA ALA A 166 17.85 7.83 5.76
C ALA A 166 19.29 8.02 5.26
N SER A 167 19.54 9.10 4.53
CA SER A 167 20.90 9.56 4.20
C SER A 167 21.63 9.95 5.48
N ARG A 168 22.87 9.45 5.64
CA ARG A 168 23.75 9.70 6.79
C ARG A 168 24.81 10.72 6.45
#